data_AF-A0A6L6JJM6-F1
#
_entry.id   AF-A0A6L6JJM6-F1
#
_cell.length_a   1.000
_cell.length_b   1.000
_cell.length_c   1.000
_cell.angle_alpha   90.00
_cell.angle_beta   90.00
_cell.angle_gamma   90.00
#
_symmetry.space_group_name_H-M   'P 1'
#
loop_
_entity.id
_entity.type
_entity.pdbx_description
1 polymer ?
#
loop_
_entity_poly.entity_id
_entity_poly.type
_entity_poly.pdbx_seq_one_letter_code
_entity_poly.pdbx_strand_id
1 'polypeptide(L)'
;MIRTFHESLLVDGFKVPVVKLCVWFDLLRRKVYCKPTKSVPKIDPRFGKPIKAMIKDNPLFGYCTLAFLLGLNKIAVQWIFRLKNWPIIGKTVHRTVFLSREPIDCPARELPG
;
A
#
# COMPACT_ATOMS: atom_id res chain seq x y z
N MET A 1 19.51 10.46 6.33
CA MET A 1 20.64 10.89 5.47
C MET A 1 20.79 12.41 5.49
N ILE A 2 20.07 13.21 4.69
CA ILE A 2 20.26 14.69 4.70
C ILE A 2 19.93 15.34 6.05
N ARG A 3 18.88 14.87 6.72
CA ARG A 3 18.50 15.35 8.04
C ARG A 3 19.59 15.07 9.09
N THR A 4 20.20 13.90 9.01
CA THR A 4 21.29 13.45 9.88
C THR A 4 22.54 14.32 9.69
N PHE A 5 22.88 14.63 8.44
CA PHE A 5 24.00 15.53 8.11
C PHE A 5 23.76 16.97 8.58
N HIS A 6 22.52 17.46 8.45
CA HIS A 6 22.14 18.78 8.99
C HIS A 6 22.23 18.82 10.52
N GLU A 7 21.88 17.74 11.21
CA GLU A 7 22.02 17.61 12.67
C GLU A 7 23.50 17.62 13.10
N SER A 8 24.40 16.94 12.35
CA SER A 8 25.85 17.00 12.59
C SER A 8 26.42 18.42 12.44
N LEU A 9 26.08 19.11 11.34
CA LEU A 9 26.54 20.49 11.11
C LEU A 9 26.08 21.48 12.18
N LEU A 10 24.90 21.26 12.77
CA LEU A 10 24.41 22.08 13.88
C LEU A 10 25.21 21.86 15.16
N VAL A 11 25.65 20.63 15.43
CA VAL A 11 26.52 20.31 16.57
C VAL A 11 27.88 20.98 16.41
N ASP A 12 28.39 21.05 15.17
CA ASP A 12 29.63 21.76 14.83
C ASP A 12 29.47 23.29 14.82
N GLY A 13 28.28 23.83 15.12
CA GLY A 13 27.99 25.26 15.19
C GLY A 13 27.64 25.93 13.86
N PHE A 14 27.59 25.17 12.76
CA PHE A 14 27.24 25.69 11.44
C PHE A 14 25.72 25.69 11.22
N LYS A 15 25.10 26.88 11.29
CA LYS A 15 23.69 27.07 10.91
C LYS A 15 23.53 27.23 9.40
N VAL A 16 23.39 26.12 8.69
CA VAL A 16 23.08 26.11 7.25
C VAL A 16 21.59 25.80 7.03
N PRO A 17 20.84 26.63 6.28
CA PRO A 17 19.45 26.32 5.97
C PRO A 17 19.37 25.09 5.06
N VAL A 18 18.43 24.18 5.36
CA VAL A 18 18.17 22.94 4.59
C VAL A 18 18.01 23.20 3.08
N VAL A 19 17.52 24.38 2.71
CA VAL A 19 17.42 24.85 1.32
C VAL A 19 18.76 24.85 0.58
N LYS A 20 19.82 25.40 1.19
CA LYS A 20 21.15 25.45 0.58
C LYS A 20 21.75 24.05 0.48
N LEU A 21 21.55 23.24 1.52
CA LEU A 21 21.91 21.83 1.53
C LEU A 21 21.27 21.08 0.35
N CYS A 22 19.96 21.27 0.13
CA CYS A 22 19.24 20.61 -0.96
C CYS A 22 19.77 21.01 -2.34
N VAL A 23 20.20 22.27 -2.51
CA VAL A 23 20.83 22.74 -3.76
C VAL A 23 22.21 22.12 -3.95
N TRP A 24 23.04 22.07 -2.90
CA TRP A 24 24.38 21.46 -2.98
C TRP A 24 24.36 19.96 -3.28
N PHE A 25 23.33 19.25 -2.83
CA PHE A 25 23.18 17.82 -3.05
C PHE A 25 22.30 17.48 -4.28
N ASP A 26 21.84 18.47 -5.05
CA ASP A 26 20.90 18.30 -6.17
C ASP A 26 19.63 17.51 -5.81
N LEU A 27 19.11 17.74 -4.59
CA LEU A 27 17.95 17.04 -4.07
C LEU A 27 16.70 17.93 -4.08
N LEU A 28 15.62 17.38 -4.63
CA LEU A 28 14.32 18.02 -4.55
C LEU A 28 13.84 18.03 -3.08
N ARG A 29 13.54 19.22 -2.54
CA ARG A 29 13.08 19.40 -1.15
C ARG A 29 11.94 18.44 -0.75
N ARG A 30 11.05 18.09 -1.69
CA ARG A 30 9.96 17.13 -1.48
C ARG A 30 10.46 15.76 -1.00
N LYS A 31 11.61 15.29 -1.49
CA LYS A 31 12.22 14.04 -1.02
C LYS A 31 12.77 14.13 0.40
N VAL A 32 13.16 15.32 0.85
CA VAL A 32 13.70 15.55 2.20
C VAL A 32 12.59 15.60 3.24
N TYR A 33 11.49 16.30 2.95
CA TYR A 33 10.40 16.49 3.91
C TYR A 33 9.32 15.41 3.84
N CYS A 34 8.93 14.98 2.64
CA CYS A 34 7.85 14.01 2.50
C CYS A 34 8.41 12.59 2.61
N LYS A 35 8.13 11.92 3.73
CA LYS A 35 8.22 10.47 3.79
C LYS A 35 7.08 9.88 2.95
N PRO A 36 7.36 8.94 2.02
CA PRO A 36 6.30 8.26 1.29
C PRO A 36 5.51 7.37 2.25
N THR A 37 4.40 7.88 2.79
CA THR A 37 3.47 7.09 3.59
C THR A 37 2.50 6.39 2.65
N LYS A 38 2.73 5.11 2.39
CA LYS A 38 1.74 4.26 1.74
C LYS A 38 0.75 3.78 2.79
N SER A 39 -0.53 4.15 2.67
CA SER A 39 -1.58 3.61 3.52
C SER A 39 -1.93 2.19 3.09
N VAL A 40 -2.16 1.31 4.05
CA VAL A 40 -2.73 -0.02 3.76
C VAL A 40 -4.09 0.17 3.09
N PRO A 41 -4.38 -0.50 1.96
CA PRO A 41 -5.66 -0.41 1.29
C PRO A 41 -6.79 -0.86 2.22
N LYS A 42 -7.71 0.05 2.53
CA LYS A 42 -8.88 -0.20 3.35
C LYS A 42 -10.05 -0.60 2.47
N ILE A 43 -10.66 -1.75 2.78
CA ILE A 43 -11.89 -2.21 2.13
C ILE A 43 -13.05 -1.91 3.08
N ASP A 44 -14.07 -1.22 2.58
CA ASP A 44 -15.27 -0.98 3.34
C ASP A 44 -15.96 -2.33 3.69
N PRO A 45 -16.28 -2.58 4.97
CA PRO A 45 -16.95 -3.80 5.38
C PRO A 45 -18.28 -4.06 4.66
N ARG A 46 -18.96 -3.02 4.17
CA ARG A 46 -20.20 -3.14 3.37
C ARG A 46 -20.00 -3.97 2.11
N PHE A 47 -18.81 -3.94 1.51
CA PHE A 47 -18.47 -4.75 0.34
C PHE A 47 -17.79 -6.06 0.72
N GLY A 48 -16.92 -6.04 1.73
CA GLY A 48 -16.17 -7.23 2.15
C GLY A 48 -17.05 -8.32 2.78
N LYS A 49 -18.03 -7.93 3.61
CA LYS A 49 -18.93 -8.87 4.32
C LYS A 49 -19.81 -9.70 3.36
N PRO A 50 -20.55 -9.11 2.40
CA PRO A 50 -21.44 -9.88 1.54
C PRO A 50 -20.67 -10.83 0.61
N ILE A 51 -19.50 -10.41 0.10
CA ILE A 51 -18.66 -11.27 -0.73
C ILE A 51 -18.15 -12.46 0.12
N LYS A 52 -17.72 -12.22 1.36
CA LYS A 52 -17.28 -13.29 2.27
C LYS A 52 -18.41 -14.25 2.61
N ALA A 53 -19.63 -13.76 2.82
CA ALA A 53 -20.80 -14.59 3.07
C ALA A 53 -21.10 -15.49 1.85
N MET A 54 -21.13 -14.92 0.65
CA MET A 54 -21.38 -15.69 -0.57
C MET A 54 -20.32 -16.75 -0.86
N ILE A 55 -19.04 -16.47 -0.57
CA ILE A 55 -17.97 -17.47 -0.71
C ILE A 55 -18.15 -18.62 0.28
N LYS A 56 -18.63 -18.33 1.51
CA LYS A 56 -18.90 -19.37 2.51
C LYS A 56 -20.00 -20.31 2.05
N ASP A 57 -21.05 -19.76 1.46
CA ASP A 57 -22.20 -20.54 1.01
C ASP A 57 -21.90 -21.31 -0.27
N ASN A 58 -21.09 -20.73 -1.18
CA ASN A 58 -20.82 -21.30 -2.50
C ASN A 58 -19.37 -21.00 -2.95
N PRO A 59 -18.41 -21.92 -2.70
CA PRO A 59 -17.00 -21.70 -2.99
C PRO A 59 -16.65 -21.70 -4.49
N LEU A 60 -17.58 -22.11 -5.36
CA LEU A 60 -17.37 -22.22 -6.81
C LEU A 60 -17.72 -20.92 -7.57
N PHE A 61 -18.21 -19.88 -6.89
CA PHE A 61 -18.61 -18.66 -7.58
C PHE A 61 -17.42 -17.84 -8.09
N GLY A 62 -17.45 -17.52 -9.38
CA GLY A 62 -16.53 -16.58 -10.01
C GLY A 62 -16.86 -15.12 -9.70
N TYR A 63 -15.91 -14.22 -9.97
CA TYR A 63 -16.04 -12.78 -9.72
C TYR A 63 -17.20 -12.12 -10.50
N CYS A 64 -17.49 -12.55 -11.73
CA CYS A 64 -18.61 -12.02 -12.52
C CYS A 64 -19.95 -12.34 -11.85
N THR A 65 -20.10 -13.57 -11.36
CA THR A 65 -21.34 -14.04 -10.73
C THR A 65 -21.60 -13.32 -9.42
N LEU A 66 -20.57 -13.17 -8.58
CA LEU A 66 -20.65 -12.38 -7.34
C LEU A 66 -20.98 -10.91 -7.61
N ALA A 67 -20.39 -10.32 -8.66
CA ALA A 67 -20.67 -8.95 -9.04
C ALA A 67 -22.13 -8.76 -9.48
N PHE A 68 -22.66 -9.67 -10.30
CA PHE A 68 -24.05 -9.64 -10.75
C PHE A 68 -25.03 -9.82 -9.59
N LEU A 69 -24.81 -10.81 -8.73
CA LEU A 69 -25.68 -11.12 -7.58
C LEU A 69 -25.70 -9.99 -6.54
N LEU A 70 -24.57 -9.33 -6.31
CA LEU A 70 -24.46 -8.25 -5.32
C LEU A 70 -24.72 -6.85 -5.92
N GLY A 71 -24.97 -6.75 -7.22
CA GLY A 71 -25.08 -5.46 -7.93
C GLY A 71 -23.80 -4.62 -7.84
N LEU A 72 -22.64 -5.26 -7.66
CA LEU A 72 -21.35 -4.60 -7.50
C LEU A 72 -20.63 -4.47 -8.84
N ASN A 73 -19.78 -3.46 -8.94
CA ASN A 73 -18.89 -3.35 -10.08
C ASN A 73 -17.90 -4.54 -10.11
N LYS A 74 -17.86 -5.26 -11.23
CA LYS A 74 -16.93 -6.38 -11.48
C LYS A 74 -15.48 -6.04 -11.14
N ILE A 75 -15.02 -4.84 -11.49
CA ILE A 75 -13.65 -4.39 -11.22
C ILE A 75 -13.40 -4.28 -9.72
N ALA A 76 -14.37 -3.78 -8.95
CA ALA A 76 -14.27 -3.66 -7.50
C ALA A 76 -14.17 -5.04 -6.83
N VAL A 77 -15.02 -5.99 -7.23
CA VAL A 77 -14.96 -7.37 -6.74
C VAL A 77 -13.59 -7.99 -7.07
N GLN A 78 -13.09 -7.81 -8.29
CA GLN A 78 -11.78 -8.30 -8.70
C GLN A 78 -10.64 -7.70 -7.85
N TRP A 79 -10.69 -6.40 -7.54
CA TRP A 79 -9.71 -5.75 -6.66
C TRP A 79 -9.78 -6.26 -5.22
N ILE A 80 -10.97 -6.45 -4.67
CA ILE A 80 -11.15 -6.98 -3.31
C ILE A 80 -10.54 -8.37 -3.19
N PHE A 81 -10.73 -9.24 -4.19
CA PHE A 81 -10.11 -10.56 -4.22
C PHE A 81 -8.57 -10.48 -4.25
N ARG A 82 -8.00 -9.57 -5.05
CA ARG A 82 -6.54 -9.33 -5.09
C ARG A 82 -6.01 -8.83 -3.76
N LEU A 83 -6.75 -7.96 -3.07
CA LEU A 83 -6.34 -7.39 -1.78
C LEU A 83 -6.48 -8.39 -0.62
N LYS A 84 -7.41 -9.33 -0.72
CA LYS A 84 -7.70 -10.32 0.32
C LYS A 84 -7.03 -11.68 0.10
N ASN A 85 -6.41 -11.90 -1.07
CA ASN A 85 -5.80 -13.17 -1.47
C ASN A 85 -6.74 -14.39 -1.27
N TRP A 86 -8.03 -14.21 -1.60
CA TRP A 86 -9.00 -15.30 -1.47
C TRP A 86 -8.83 -16.33 -2.60
N PRO A 87 -8.74 -17.64 -2.28
CA PRO A 87 -8.56 -18.67 -3.28
C PRO A 87 -9.82 -18.80 -4.14
N ILE A 88 -9.64 -18.83 -5.45
CA ILE A 88 -10.71 -19.10 -6.41
C ILE A 88 -10.52 -20.55 -6.87
N ILE A 89 -11.46 -21.42 -6.53
CA ILE A 89 -11.40 -22.84 -6.90
C ILE A 89 -11.97 -22.97 -8.30
N GLY A 90 -11.10 -23.25 -9.28
CA GLY A 90 -11.49 -23.57 -10.65
C GLY A 90 -11.09 -22.52 -11.68
N LYS A 91 -10.48 -23.03 -12.76
CA LYS A 91 -9.90 -22.38 -13.95
C LYS A 91 -8.44 -21.93 -13.78
N THR A 92 -7.60 -22.57 -14.58
CA THR A 92 -6.24 -22.18 -14.96
C THR A 92 -6.24 -20.71 -15.39
N VAL A 93 -6.02 -19.80 -14.45
CA VAL A 93 -5.71 -18.41 -14.79
C VAL A 93 -4.26 -18.43 -15.26
N HIS A 94 -4.01 -18.12 -16.54
CA HIS A 94 -2.67 -17.84 -17.04
C HIS A 94 -1.99 -16.93 -16.02
N ARG A 95 -0.97 -17.48 -15.36
CA ARG A 95 -0.18 -16.82 -14.33
C ARG A 95 0.63 -15.74 -15.03
N THR A 96 0.01 -14.60 -15.34
CA THR A 96 0.76 -13.38 -15.63
C THR A 96 1.41 -12.99 -14.32
N VAL A 97 2.70 -13.31 -14.23
CA VAL A 97 3.66 -12.98 -13.18
C VAL A 97 3.16 -11.82 -12.33
N PHE A 98 2.53 -12.15 -11.20
CA PHE A 98 2.28 -11.20 -10.14
C PHE A 98 3.65 -10.92 -9.57
N LEU A 99 4.28 -9.82 -10.00
CA LEU A 99 5.40 -9.27 -9.24
C LEU A 99 4.86 -9.05 -7.83
N SER A 100 5.27 -9.92 -6.91
CA SER A 100 5.28 -9.68 -5.50
C SER A 100 5.90 -8.30 -5.30
N ARG A 101 5.07 -7.27 -5.16
CA ARG A 101 5.46 -6.15 -4.32
C ARG A 101 5.44 -6.75 -2.93
N GLU A 102 6.57 -7.32 -2.53
CA GLU A 102 6.81 -7.61 -1.13
C GLU A 102 6.40 -6.36 -0.34
N PRO A 103 5.61 -6.52 0.73
CA PRO A 103 5.38 -5.42 1.64
C PRO A 103 6.77 -5.02 2.14
N ILE A 104 7.24 -3.84 1.72
CA ILE A 104 8.39 -3.23 2.38
C ILE A 104 7.88 -2.95 3.79
N ASP A 105 8.19 -3.86 4.71
CA ASP A 105 8.01 -3.67 6.14
C ASP A 105 8.81 -2.44 6.52
N CYS A 106 8.15 -1.29 6.52
CA CYS A 106 8.67 -0.11 7.17
C CYS A 106 8.61 -0.41 8.68
N PRO A 107 9.75 -0.55 9.37
CA PRO A 107 9.73 -0.83 10.80
C PRO A 107 8.91 0.25 11.50
N ALA A 108 7.90 -0.18 12.25
CA ALA A 108 7.07 0.67 13.07
C ALA A 108 8.00 1.47 14.00
N ARG A 109 8.05 2.78 13.82
CA ARG A 109 8.77 3.66 14.72
C ARG A 109 7.96 3.77 16.00
N GLU A 110 8.37 3.02 17.01
CA GLU A 110 8.01 3.28 18.41
C GLU A 110 8.40 4.73 18.72
N LEU A 111 7.43 5.53 19.16
CA LEU A 111 7.62 6.89 19.64
C LEU A 111 7.96 6.79 21.13
N PRO A 112 9.14 7.23 21.60
CA PRO A 112 9.35 7.39 23.03
C PRO A 112 8.47 8.56 23.52
N GLY A 113 7.78 8.31 24.64
CA GLY A 113 7.02 9.31 25.39
C GLY A 113 7.89 10.26 26.18
#